data_AF-A0A673U8U7-F1
#
_entry.id   AF-A0A673U8U7-F1
#
_cell.length_a   1.000
_cell.length_b   1.000
_cell.length_c   1.000
_cell.angle_alpha   90.00
_cell.angle_beta   90.00
_cell.angle_gamma   90.00
#
_symmetry.space_group_name_H-M   'P 1'
#
loop_
_entity.id
_entity.type
_entity.pdbx_description
1 polymer ?
#
loop_
_entity_poly.entity_id
_entity_poly.type
_entity_poly.pdbx_seq_one_letter_code
_entity_poly.pdbx_strand_id
1 'polypeptide(L)'
;MHRVTNRELQPRSISVEGSALLIAASNSLVANHLKSCGYECSRSVFFSETGLAAEKVFTMQDLLELLKINPESSLYKSLVGLFSFYNLLCQLTITEQLS
;
A
#
# COMPACT_ATOMS: atom_id res chain seq x y z
N MET A 1 -18.88 -18.86 -45.40
CA MET A 1 -17.54 -18.96 -44.76
C MET A 1 -17.33 -17.71 -43.91
N HIS A 2 -17.37 -17.82 -42.58
CA HIS A 2 -17.11 -16.71 -41.67
C HIS A 2 -15.86 -17.05 -40.86
N ARG A 3 -14.80 -16.24 -40.97
CA ARG A 3 -13.57 -16.43 -40.17
C ARG A 3 -13.83 -15.88 -38.78
N VAL A 4 -13.97 -16.77 -37.80
CA VAL A 4 -13.90 -16.41 -36.38
C VAL A 4 -12.42 -16.14 -36.08
N THR A 5 -12.07 -14.87 -35.89
CA THR A 5 -10.77 -14.46 -35.37
C THR A 5 -10.76 -14.70 -33.87
N ASN A 6 -10.19 -15.83 -33.45
CA ASN A 6 -9.85 -16.07 -32.06
C ASN A 6 -8.72 -15.10 -31.67
N ARG A 7 -9.08 -13.90 -31.20
CA ARG A 7 -8.12 -13.00 -30.54
C ARG A 7 -7.83 -13.59 -29.17
N GLU A 8 -6.84 -14.46 -29.13
CA GLU A 8 -6.19 -14.85 -27.89
C GLU A 8 -5.58 -13.57 -27.29
N LEU A 9 -6.26 -13.01 -26.28
CA LEU A 9 -5.73 -11.92 -25.47
C LEU A 9 -4.55 -12.49 -24.70
N GLN A 10 -3.38 -12.51 -25.33
CA GLN A 10 -2.12 -12.79 -24.66
C GLN A 10 -2.06 -11.94 -23.38
N PRO A 11 -1.85 -12.55 -22.20
CA PRO A 11 -1.72 -11.81 -20.96
C PRO A 11 -0.64 -10.76 -21.17
N ARG A 12 -1.03 -9.49 -21.08
CA ARG A 12 -0.10 -8.37 -21.25
C ARG A 12 0.98 -8.56 -20.20
N SER A 13 2.19 -8.90 -20.60
CA SER A 13 3.31 -9.09 -19.69
C SER A 13 3.59 -7.77 -19.01
N ILE A 14 3.17 -7.66 -17.76
CA ILE A 14 3.55 -6.55 -16.89
C ILE A 14 5.06 -6.71 -16.71
N SER A 15 5.83 -5.63 -16.91
CA SER A 15 7.27 -5.66 -16.63
C SER A 15 7.47 -6.15 -15.20
N VAL A 16 8.27 -7.22 -15.03
CA VAL A 16 8.49 -7.92 -13.75
C VAL A 16 8.91 -6.95 -12.64
N GLU A 17 9.68 -5.93 -13.00
CA GLU A 17 10.13 -4.89 -12.07
C GLU A 17 9.00 -3.96 -11.62
N GLY A 18 8.10 -3.61 -12.54
CA GLY A 18 6.90 -2.81 -12.22
C GLY A 18 5.95 -3.57 -11.29
N SER A 19 5.81 -4.88 -11.49
CA SER A 19 5.03 -5.70 -10.55
C SER A 19 5.68 -5.82 -9.17
N ALA A 20 7.01 -5.95 -9.09
CA ALA A 20 7.69 -6.03 -7.81
C ALA A 20 7.52 -4.74 -6.98
N LEU A 21 7.64 -3.57 -7.62
CA LEU A 21 7.44 -2.28 -6.97
C LEU A 21 5.99 -2.08 -6.49
N LEU A 22 5.00 -2.48 -7.31
CA LEU A 22 3.59 -2.43 -6.92
C LEU A 22 3.26 -3.39 -5.78
N ILE A 23 3.87 -4.58 -5.74
CA ILE A 23 3.75 -5.52 -4.63
C ILE A 23 4.34 -4.92 -3.36
N ALA A 24 5.54 -4.34 -3.43
CA ALA A 24 6.17 -3.68 -2.29
C ALA A 24 5.35 -2.49 -1.77
N ALA A 25 4.80 -1.67 -2.67
CA ALA A 25 3.90 -0.57 -2.32
C ALA A 25 2.60 -1.05 -1.65
N SER A 26 1.96 -2.07 -2.23
CA SER A 26 0.75 -2.69 -1.68
C SER A 26 1.01 -3.28 -0.30
N ASN A 27 2.10 -4.02 -0.13
CA ASN A 27 2.45 -4.61 1.16
C ASN A 27 2.81 -3.54 2.19
N SER A 28 3.43 -2.43 1.77
CA SER A 28 3.73 -1.30 2.66
C SER A 28 2.47 -0.62 3.20
N LEU A 29 1.41 -0.51 2.39
CA LEU A 29 0.11 -0.01 2.86
C LEU A 29 -0.44 -0.89 4.00
N VAL A 30 -0.40 -2.21 3.83
CA VAL A 30 -0.86 -3.16 4.86
C VAL A 30 0.04 -3.10 6.09
N ALA A 31 1.36 -3.12 5.91
CA ALA A 31 2.32 -3.03 7.02
C ALA A 31 2.14 -1.74 7.85
N ASN A 32 1.91 -0.61 7.18
CA ASN A 32 1.62 0.68 7.83
C ASN A 32 0.29 0.64 8.59
N HIS A 33 -0.78 0.06 8.01
CA HIS A 33 -2.04 -0.14 8.70
C HIS A 33 -1.88 -0.97 9.98
N LEU A 34 -1.21 -2.12 9.87
CA LEU A 34 -0.96 -3.02 11.00
C LEU A 34 -0.16 -2.33 12.11
N LYS A 35 0.83 -1.51 11.74
CA LYS A 35 1.60 -0.70 12.69
C LYS A 35 0.73 0.37 13.36
N SER A 36 0.01 1.17 12.57
CA SER A 36 -0.77 2.31 13.10
C SER A 36 -1.89 1.88 14.03
N CYS A 37 -2.48 0.71 13.79
CA CYS A 37 -3.57 0.17 14.59
C CYS A 37 -3.10 -0.87 15.65
N GLY A 38 -1.78 -0.98 15.88
CA GLY A 38 -1.22 -1.74 17.01
C GLY A 38 -1.28 -3.26 16.87
N TYR A 39 -1.48 -3.78 15.65
CA TYR A 39 -1.57 -5.22 15.37
C TYR A 39 -0.18 -5.88 15.28
N GLU A 40 0.62 -5.80 16.34
CA GLU A 40 2.03 -6.24 16.34
C GLU A 40 2.21 -7.72 15.98
N CYS A 41 1.34 -8.61 16.47
CA CYS A 41 1.38 -10.04 16.13
C CYS A 41 1.15 -10.28 14.63
N SER A 42 0.08 -9.68 14.08
CA SER A 42 -0.23 -9.78 12.65
C SER A 42 0.86 -9.14 11.80
N ARG A 43 1.47 -8.03 12.26
CA ARG A 43 2.57 -7.37 11.57
C ARG A 43 3.81 -8.27 11.46
N SER A 44 4.15 -8.98 12.54
CA SER A 44 5.30 -9.91 12.55
C SER A 44 5.10 -11.08 11.59
N VAL A 45 3.90 -11.68 11.60
CA VAL A 45 3.57 -12.78 10.67
C VAL A 45 3.55 -12.27 9.24
N PHE A 46 2.93 -11.11 8.99
CA PHE A 46 2.86 -10.49 7.67
C PHE A 46 4.24 -10.23 7.05
N PHE A 47 5.19 -9.68 7.81
CA PHE A 47 6.56 -9.49 7.30
C PHE A 47 7.23 -10.81 6.91
N SER A 48 7.02 -11.86 7.71
CA SER A 48 7.58 -13.20 7.44
C SER A 48 6.95 -13.84 6.20
N GLU A 49 5.63 -13.76 6.04
CA GLU A 49 4.88 -14.35 4.93
C GLU A 49 5.09 -13.61 3.60
N THR A 50 5.18 -12.29 3.64
CA THR A 50 5.37 -11.47 2.44
C THR A 50 6.83 -11.32 2.01
N GLY A 51 7.77 -11.66 2.90
CA GLY A 51 9.20 -11.37 2.70
C GLY A 51 9.50 -9.87 2.62
N LEU A 52 8.56 -9.01 3.04
CA LEU A 52 8.79 -7.57 3.09
C LEU A 52 9.77 -7.27 4.21
N ALA A 53 10.92 -6.68 3.87
CA ALA A 53 11.88 -6.25 4.87
C ALA A 53 11.40 -4.94 5.50
N ALA A 54 11.58 -4.77 6.81
CA ALA A 54 11.06 -3.62 7.54
C ALA A 54 11.64 -2.28 7.03
N GLU A 55 12.90 -2.31 6.57
CA GLU A 55 13.61 -1.18 5.95
C GLU A 55 13.12 -0.84 4.54
N LYS A 56 12.33 -1.70 3.91
CA LYS A 56 11.74 -1.51 2.58
C LYS A 56 10.27 -1.07 2.63
N VAL A 57 9.73 -0.81 3.82
CA VAL A 57 8.37 -0.30 3.98
C VAL A 57 8.32 1.14 3.52
N PHE A 58 7.54 1.40 2.48
CA PHE A 58 7.28 2.76 2.01
C PHE A 58 6.46 3.55 3.03
N THR A 59 6.87 4.79 3.27
CA THR A 59 6.06 5.78 3.98
C THR A 59 4.88 6.22 3.11
N MET A 60 3.91 6.92 3.70
CA MET A 60 2.79 7.48 2.93
C MET A 60 3.28 8.50 1.89
N GLN A 61 4.34 9.25 2.20
CA GLN A 61 4.97 10.18 1.27
C GLN A 61 5.59 9.44 0.08
N ASP A 62 6.33 8.37 0.33
CA ASP A 62 6.94 7.56 -0.73
C ASP A 62 5.87 6.96 -1.66
N LEU A 63 4.72 6.55 -1.11
CA LEU A 63 3.60 6.03 -1.89
C LEU A 63 2.96 7.12 -2.77
N LEU A 64 2.82 8.35 -2.26
CA LEU A 64 2.30 9.47 -3.05
C LEU A 64 3.27 9.87 -4.17
N GLU A 65 4.58 9.81 -3.91
CA GLU A 65 5.61 10.02 -4.92
C GLU A 65 5.59 8.93 -5.99
N LEU A 66 5.46 7.66 -5.58
CA LEU A 66 5.33 6.52 -6.49
C LEU A 66 4.12 6.64 -7.42
N LEU A 67 3.00 7.14 -6.88
CA LEU A 67 1.78 7.44 -7.64
C LEU A 67 1.89 8.71 -8.48
N LYS A 68 3.03 9.42 -8.42
CA LYS A 68 3.31 10.67 -9.13
C LYS A 68 2.30 11.77 -8.83
N ILE A 69 1.82 11.81 -7.59
CA ILE A 69 0.90 12.86 -7.15
C ILE A 69 1.71 14.11 -6.84
N ASN A 70 1.39 15.22 -7.51
CA ASN A 70 2.11 16.47 -7.34
C ASN A 70 1.96 17.01 -5.91
N PRO A 71 3.06 17.26 -5.17
CA PRO A 71 3.02 17.75 -3.78
C PRO A 71 2.31 19.11 -3.62
N GLU A 72 2.30 19.95 -4.66
CA GLU A 72 1.62 21.24 -4.63
C GLU A 72 0.10 21.14 -4.86
N SER A 73 -0.37 19.99 -5.35
CA SER A 73 -1.78 19.78 -5.64
C SER A 73 -2.64 19.75 -4.36
N SER A 74 -3.89 20.18 -4.50
CA SER A 74 -4.89 20.02 -3.44
C SER A 74 -5.12 18.54 -3.09
N LEU A 75 -5.05 17.64 -4.08
CA LEU A 75 -5.17 16.20 -3.86
C LEU A 75 -4.10 15.67 -2.90
N TYR A 76 -2.83 16.04 -3.11
CA TYR A 76 -1.74 15.63 -2.22
C TYR A 76 -1.99 16.09 -0.79
N LYS A 77 -2.32 17.37 -0.60
CA LYS A 77 -2.61 17.96 0.71
C LYS A 77 -3.78 17.26 1.40
N SER A 78 -4.85 16.97 0.66
CA SER A 78 -6.00 16.21 1.16
C SER A 78 -5.64 14.79 1.57
N LEU A 79 -4.83 14.08 0.77
CA LEU A 79 -4.40 12.71 1.08
C LEU A 79 -3.48 12.66 2.30
N VAL A 80 -2.52 13.57 2.41
CA VAL A 80 -1.66 13.70 3.59
C VAL A 80 -2.48 13.97 4.85
N GLY A 81 -3.45 14.89 4.76
CA GLY A 81 -4.37 15.18 5.86
C GLY A 81 -5.21 13.96 6.24
N LEU A 82 -5.78 13.26 5.26
CA LEU A 82 -6.58 12.06 5.48
C LEU A 82 -5.75 10.95 6.17
N PHE A 83 -4.54 10.69 5.71
CA PHE A 83 -3.65 9.69 6.32
C PHE A 83 -3.25 10.08 7.75
N SER A 84 -2.99 11.37 7.99
CA SER A 84 -2.67 11.86 9.34
C SER A 84 -3.86 11.66 10.30
N PHE A 85 -5.06 12.02 9.86
CA PHE A 85 -6.29 11.82 10.64
C PHE A 85 -6.57 10.33 10.89
N TYR A 86 -6.39 9.49 9.87
CA TYR A 86 -6.54 8.05 9.98
C TYR A 86 -5.57 7.43 11.02
N ASN A 87 -4.30 7.85 11.02
CA ASN A 87 -3.33 7.37 12.01
C ASN A 87 -3.72 7.79 13.43
N LEU A 88 -4.22 9.02 13.61
CA LEU A 88 -4.70 9.49 14.90
C LEU A 88 -5.89 8.66 15.38
N LEU A 89 -6.86 8.36 14.50
CA LEU A 89 -7.99 7.51 14.83
C LEU A 89 -7.55 6.13 15.30
N CYS A 90 -6.61 5.48 14.59
CA CYS A 90 -6.12 4.17 15.02
C CYS A 90 -5.41 4.23 16.39
N GLN A 91 -4.65 5.29 16.69
CA GLN A 91 -4.04 5.44 18.02
C GLN A 91 -5.08 5.64 19.14
N LEU A 92 -6.13 6.42 18.89
CA LEU A 92 -7.21 6.63 19.85
C LEU A 92 -7.97 5.32 20.14
N THR A 93 -8.30 4.56 19.10
CA THR A 93 -8.98 3.26 19.26
C THR A 93 -8.17 2.25 20.06
N ILE A 94 -6.83 2.20 19.90
CA ILE A 94 -5.98 1.33 20.73
C ILE A 94 -6.02 1.77 22.20
N THR A 95 -5.98 3.08 22.45
CA THR A 95 -5.93 3.63 23.81
C THR A 95 -7.21 3.32 24.59
N GLU A 96 -8.37 3.32 23.93
CA GLU A 96 -9.65 2.94 24.55
C GLU A 96 -9.77 1.42 24.83
N GLN A 97 -9.10 0.56 24.06
CA GLN A 97 -9.14 -0.90 24.26
C GLN A 97 -8.24 -1.38 25.41
N LEU A 98 -7.34 -0.53 25.91
CA LEU A 98 -6.38 -0.84 26.98
C LEU A 98 -6.74 -0.19 28.34
N SER A 99 -7.88 0.49 28.42
CA SER A 99 -8.43 1.15 29.64
C SER A 99 -9.54 0.30 30.25
#